data_AF-A0A1B1AM67-F1
#
_entry.id   AF-A0A1B1AM67-F1
#
_cell.length_a   1.000
_cell.length_b   1.000
_cell.length_c   1.000
_cell.angle_alpha   90.00
_cell.angle_beta   90.00
_cell.angle_gamma   90.00
#
_symmetry.space_group_name_H-M   'P 1'
#
loop_
_entity.id
_entity.type
_entity.pdbx_description
1 polymer ?
#
loop_
_entity_poly.entity_id
_entity_poly.type
_entity_poly.pdbx_seq_one_letter_code
_entity_poly.pdbx_strand_id
1 'polypeptide(L)'
;MAKRKTSKPHRRPRGEIDRNYFFGDVLIKTGVAVAVVLGLVVLFTPFTLRDAIDDGMYDYVAVMGSFAAMGLFAFLYGRHLRKEATHWEFD
;
A
#
# COMPACT_ATOMS: atom_id res chain seq x y z
N MET A 1 20.59 8.06 -39.32
CA MET A 1 20.17 8.03 -37.90
C MET A 1 18.80 8.67 -37.78
N ALA A 2 17.75 7.89 -37.54
CA ALA A 2 16.40 8.42 -37.38
C ALA A 2 16.37 9.34 -36.15
N LYS A 3 15.94 10.61 -36.32
CA LYS A 3 15.68 11.51 -35.21
C LYS A 3 14.59 10.87 -34.33
N ARG A 4 14.96 10.35 -33.16
CA ARG A 4 14.02 9.95 -32.11
C ARG A 4 13.15 11.19 -31.84
N LYS A 5 11.83 11.06 -32.01
CA LYS A 5 10.88 12.09 -31.56
C LYS A 5 11.05 12.17 -30.05
N THR A 6 11.78 13.16 -29.56
CA THR A 6 11.79 13.51 -28.13
C THR A 6 10.37 13.95 -27.80
N SER A 7 9.64 13.07 -27.12
CA SER A 7 8.38 13.43 -26.49
C SER A 7 8.63 14.63 -25.59
N LYS A 8 7.70 15.58 -25.59
CA LYS A 8 7.77 16.67 -24.62
C LYS A 8 7.46 16.07 -23.26
N PRO A 9 8.28 16.26 -22.22
CA PRO A 9 7.98 15.73 -20.91
C PRO A 9 6.61 16.23 -20.47
N HIS A 10 5.70 15.31 -20.16
CA HIS A 10 4.37 15.65 -19.68
C HIS A 10 4.53 16.27 -18.29
N ARG A 11 4.48 17.60 -18.21
CA ARG A 11 4.52 18.30 -16.92
C ARG A 11 3.17 18.16 -16.25
N ARG A 12 3.06 17.17 -15.35
CA ARG A 12 1.92 17.07 -14.43
C ARG A 12 1.81 18.35 -13.59
N PRO A 13 0.59 18.82 -13.30
CA PRO A 13 0.38 20.01 -12.48
C PRO A 13 0.93 19.80 -11.07
N ARG A 14 1.62 20.81 -10.51
CA ARG A 14 2.29 20.72 -9.20
C ARG A 14 1.36 20.26 -8.08
N GLY A 15 0.12 20.72 -8.06
CA GLY A 15 -0.85 20.34 -7.03
C GLY A 15 -1.21 18.84 -7.05
N GLU A 16 -1.15 18.20 -8.22
CA GLU A 16 -1.34 16.75 -8.32
C GLU A 16 -0.13 15.98 -7.77
N ILE A 17 1.08 16.48 -8.05
CA ILE A 17 2.33 15.91 -7.52
C ILE A 17 2.33 15.98 -5.99
N ASP A 18 2.04 17.15 -5.42
CA ASP A 18 2.03 17.35 -3.96
C ASP A 18 0.98 16.47 -3.27
N ARG A 19 -0.21 16.37 -3.88
CA ARG A 19 -1.28 15.50 -3.39
C ARG A 19 -0.85 14.03 -3.40
N ASN A 20 -0.30 13.55 -4.51
CA ASN A 20 0.13 12.16 -4.64
C ASN A 20 1.32 11.85 -3.72
N TYR A 21 2.22 12.81 -3.52
CA TYR A 21 3.31 12.70 -2.55
C TYR A 21 2.77 12.56 -1.12
N PHE A 22 1.86 13.45 -0.72
CA PHE A 22 1.26 13.45 0.63
C PHE A 22 0.47 12.18 0.90
N PHE A 23 -0.51 11.86 0.06
CA PHE A 23 -1.33 10.64 0.25
C PHE A 23 -0.51 9.37 0.08
N GLY A 24 0.46 9.37 -0.82
CA GLY A 24 1.39 8.26 -0.97
C GLY A 24 2.16 7.97 0.33
N ASP A 25 2.67 9.01 0.99
CA ASP A 25 3.37 8.87 2.28
C ASP A 25 2.45 8.42 3.41
N VAL A 26 1.25 9.03 3.51
CA VAL A 26 0.25 8.66 4.53
C VAL A 26 -0.17 7.19 4.37
N LEU A 27 -0.52 6.77 3.16
CA LEU A 27 -1.00 5.40 2.92
C LEU A 27 0.07 4.34 3.14
N ILE A 28 1.33 4.62 2.76
CA ILE A 28 2.46 3.72 3.08
C ILE A 28 2.59 3.58 4.59
N LYS A 29 2.60 4.69 5.33
CA LYS A 29 2.73 4.67 6.80
C LYS A 29 1.56 3.94 7.46
N THR A 30 0.34 4.17 6.99
CA THR A 30 -0.85 3.44 7.45
C THR A 30 -0.73 1.94 7.19
N GLY A 31 -0.32 1.53 5.98
CA GLY A 31 -0.12 0.12 5.66
C GLY A 31 0.95 -0.55 6.51
N VAL A 32 2.07 0.14 6.76
CA VAL A 32 3.13 -0.34 7.67
C VAL A 32 2.63 -0.44 9.11
N ALA A 33 1.88 0.55 9.60
CA ALA A 33 1.32 0.54 10.94
C ALA A 33 0.35 -0.64 11.15
N VAL A 34 -0.52 -0.91 10.16
CA VAL A 34 -1.41 -2.08 10.19
C VAL A 34 -0.60 -3.39 10.21
N ALA A 35 0.45 -3.50 9.39
CA ALA A 35 1.31 -4.69 9.39
C ALA A 35 1.98 -4.92 10.75
N VAL A 36 2.45 -3.85 11.42
CA VAL A 36 3.02 -3.94 12.77
C VAL A 36 1.97 -4.41 13.78
N VAL A 37 0.76 -3.83 13.76
CA VAL A 37 -0.32 -4.23 14.66
C VAL A 37 -0.69 -5.71 14.46
N LEU A 38 -0.86 -6.15 13.22
CA LEU A 38 -1.15 -7.55 12.92
C LEU A 38 -0.01 -8.47 13.36
N GLY A 39 1.24 -8.06 13.17
CA GLY A 39 2.40 -8.79 13.66
C GLY A 39 2.41 -8.92 15.19
N LEU A 40 2.06 -7.86 15.91
CA LEU A 40 1.90 -7.91 17.37
C LEU A 40 0.76 -8.84 17.79
N VAL A 41 -0.39 -8.79 17.11
CA VAL A 41 -1.50 -9.72 17.39
C VAL A 41 -1.01 -11.15 17.26
N VAL A 42 -0.35 -11.51 16.17
CA VAL A 42 0.19 -12.86 15.95
C VAL A 42 1.17 -13.29 17.06
N LEU A 43 1.99 -12.36 17.58
CA LEU A 43 2.95 -12.66 18.64
C LEU A 43 2.31 -12.84 20.03
N PHE A 44 1.16 -12.20 20.28
CA PHE A 44 0.50 -12.23 21.59
C PHE A 44 -0.71 -13.16 21.66
N THR A 45 -1.29 -13.56 20.53
CA THR A 45 -2.41 -14.51 20.53
C THR A 45 -1.92 -15.94 20.82
N PRO A 46 -2.52 -16.65 21.79
CA PRO A 46 -2.09 -17.98 22.20
C PRO A 46 -2.60 -19.10 21.29
N PHE A 47 -2.78 -18.82 20.00
CA PHE A 47 -3.25 -19.76 18.99
C PHE A 47 -2.73 -19.34 17.62
N THR A 48 -2.59 -20.29 16.71
CA THR A 48 -2.16 -20.04 15.34
C THR A 48 -3.34 -19.75 14.42
N LEU A 49 -3.08 -19.22 13.22
CA LEU A 49 -4.12 -19.05 12.20
C LEU A 49 -4.79 -20.39 11.84
N ARG A 50 -4.04 -21.50 11.89
CA ARG A 50 -4.57 -22.83 11.62
C ARG A 50 -5.56 -23.26 12.71
N ASP A 51 -5.18 -23.08 13.97
CA ASP A 51 -6.05 -23.40 15.11
C ASP A 51 -7.36 -22.61 15.03
N ALA A 52 -7.27 -21.31 14.69
CA ALA A 52 -8.47 -20.47 14.51
C ALA A 52 -9.42 -20.97 13.40
N ILE A 53 -8.89 -21.59 12.34
CA ILE A 53 -9.70 -22.15 11.25
C ILE A 53 -10.32 -23.48 11.70
N ASP A 54 -9.52 -24.35 12.33
CA ASP A 54 -9.95 -25.67 12.80
C ASP A 54 -11.02 -25.53 13.91
N ASP A 55 -10.92 -24.50 14.75
CA ASP A 55 -11.91 -24.14 15.78
C ASP A 55 -13.13 -23.37 15.23
N GLY A 56 -13.18 -23.09 13.92
CA GLY A 56 -14.31 -22.42 13.26
C GLY A 56 -14.46 -20.93 13.58
N MET A 57 -13.38 -20.25 14.00
CA MET A 57 -13.36 -18.82 14.34
C MET A 57 -13.38 -17.91 13.09
N TYR A 58 -14.32 -18.14 12.17
CA TYR A 58 -14.35 -17.44 10.88
C TYR A 58 -14.52 -15.93 10.99
N ASP A 59 -15.25 -15.43 11.98
CA ASP A 59 -15.41 -14.00 12.20
C ASP A 59 -14.07 -13.33 12.53
N TYR A 60 -13.26 -13.98 13.37
CA TYR A 60 -11.90 -13.51 13.69
C TYR A 60 -11.02 -13.50 12.45
N VAL A 61 -11.00 -14.60 11.70
CA VAL A 61 -10.20 -14.72 10.47
C VAL A 61 -10.64 -13.68 9.43
N ALA A 62 -11.95 -13.45 9.29
CA ALA A 62 -12.49 -12.45 8.37
C ALA A 62 -12.08 -11.03 8.77
N VAL A 63 -12.18 -10.67 10.05
CA VAL A 63 -11.77 -9.35 10.56
C VAL A 63 -10.28 -9.15 10.36
N MET A 64 -9.44 -10.10 10.81
CA MET A 64 -7.99 -10.01 10.68
C MET A 64 -7.55 -9.98 9.21
N GLY A 65 -8.16 -10.81 8.38
CA GLY A 65 -7.93 -10.83 6.94
C GLY A 65 -8.32 -9.51 6.26
N SER A 66 -9.43 -8.90 6.68
CA SER A 66 -9.85 -7.59 6.13
C SER A 66 -8.85 -6.49 6.47
N PHE A 67 -8.34 -6.45 7.71
CA PHE A 67 -7.27 -5.52 8.10
C PHE A 67 -5.99 -5.77 7.31
N ALA A 68 -5.59 -7.05 7.14
CA ALA A 68 -4.42 -7.39 6.34
C ALA A 68 -4.56 -6.92 4.88
N ALA A 69 -5.73 -7.16 4.27
CA ALA A 69 -6.02 -6.74 2.90
C ALA A 69 -6.03 -5.21 2.76
N MET A 70 -6.70 -4.49 3.67
CA MET A 70 -6.74 -3.02 3.67
C MET A 70 -5.35 -2.41 3.88
N GLY A 71 -4.55 -2.95 4.81
CA GLY A 71 -3.19 -2.50 5.06
C GLY A 71 -2.28 -2.71 3.86
N LEU A 72 -2.35 -3.90 3.23
CA LEU A 72 -1.61 -4.20 2.02
C LEU A 72 -2.02 -3.29 0.85
N PHE A 73 -3.32 -3.09 0.66
CA PHE A 73 -3.83 -2.18 -0.37
C PHE A 73 -3.33 -0.75 -0.15
N ALA A 74 -3.42 -0.22 1.08
CA ALA A 74 -2.91 1.09 1.42
C ALA A 74 -1.41 1.21 1.12
N PHE A 75 -0.61 0.22 1.51
CA PHE A 75 0.83 0.22 1.24
C PHE A 75 1.15 0.23 -0.26
N LEU A 76 0.51 -0.66 -1.03
CA LEU A 76 0.76 -0.79 -2.47
C LEU A 76 0.27 0.43 -3.25
N TYR A 77 -0.93 0.93 -2.93
CA TYR A 77 -1.49 2.12 -3.56
C TYR A 77 -0.69 3.37 -3.20
N GLY A 78 -0.27 3.51 -1.94
CA GLY A 78 0.60 4.61 -1.51
C GLY A 78 1.96 4.57 -2.22
N ARG A 79 2.56 3.38 -2.38
CA ARG A 79 3.79 3.18 -3.17
C ARG A 79 3.60 3.56 -4.63
N HIS A 80 2.44 3.25 -5.21
CA HIS A 80 2.11 3.66 -6.57
C HIS A 80 2.03 5.20 -6.69
N LEU A 81 1.31 5.88 -5.80
CA LEU A 81 1.23 7.36 -5.78
C LEU A 81 2.61 8.02 -5.59
N ARG A 82 3.48 7.45 -4.73
CA ARG A 82 4.86 7.95 -4.57
C ARG A 82 5.68 7.81 -5.84
N LYS A 83 5.50 6.72 -6.61
CA LYS A 83 6.17 6.56 -7.90
C LYS A 83 5.69 7.61 -8.90
N GLU A 84 4.38 7.84 -8.98
CA GLU A 84 3.81 8.86 -9.86
C GLU A 84 4.29 10.28 -9.52
N ALA A 85 4.46 10.58 -8.22
CA ALA A 85 4.95 11.88 -7.79
C ALA A 85 6.46 12.09 -8.04
N THR A 86 7.24 11.02 -8.21
CA THR A 86 8.72 11.08 -8.29
C THR A 86 9.28 10.74 -9.67
N HIS A 87 8.54 10.00 -10.50
CA HIS A 87 8.95 9.69 -11.87
C HIS A 87 8.41 10.76 -12.82
N TRP A 88 9.34 11.38 -13.54
CA TRP A 88 9.02 12.21 -14.69
C TRP A 88 8.72 11.27 -15.86
N GLU A 89 7.51 11.34 -16.41
CA GLU A 89 7.19 10.64 -17.66
C GLU A 89 7.99 11.29 -18.80
N PHE A 90 9.04 10.59 -19.22
CA PHE A 90 9.67 10.77 -20.51
C PHE A 90 9.13 9.64 -21.39
N ASP A 91 8.21 9.96 -22.30
CA ASP A 91 7.71 9.07 -23.36
C ASP A 91 8.86 8.65 -24.29
#